data_AF-A0A061DT50-F1
#
_entry.id   AF-A0A061DT50-F1
#
_cell.length_a   1.000
_cell.length_b   1.000
_cell.length_c   1.000
_cell.angle_alpha   90.00
_cell.angle_beta   90.00
_cell.angle_gamma   90.00
#
_symmetry.space_group_name_H-M   'P 1'
#
loop_
_entity.id
_entity.type
_entity.pdbx_description
1 polymer ?
#
loop_
_entity_poly.entity_id
_entity_poly.type
_entity_poly.pdbx_seq_one_letter_code
_entity_poly.pdbx_strand_id
1 'polypeptide(L)'
;MATTIKPLLTDLVSTVSSVPPNYVRPESDRPKLNEVTFDHSIPLLDLQGLHGPNHSSVIKEIGEACQNYGFFQEFFHLPESERLKNYSDDPMKTTRLSTSFNGKHAQHMAINCYPPCPEPELTYGLPAHADPNVITILLQADVPGLQVLKDGKWTAVSPVPYTFIVNIGDQIQVVSNDRYKSVLHRAVVNCKEERISIPTFYCPSPDAVMRPAPQLIDDDHPPLYRSYSYSEYYQKFWKRGLNAETCLDMFKI
;
A
#
# COMPACT_ATOMS: atom_id res chain seq x y z
N MET A 1 -38.55 -10.77 -8.12
CA MET A 1 -37.82 -10.28 -6.94
C MET A 1 -37.12 -8.99 -7.34
N ALA A 2 -37.44 -7.87 -6.70
CA ALA A 2 -36.78 -6.60 -6.99
C ALA A 2 -35.31 -6.70 -6.54
N THR A 3 -34.37 -6.52 -7.47
CA THR A 3 -32.96 -6.35 -7.17
C THR A 3 -32.81 -5.05 -6.37
N THR A 4 -32.63 -5.16 -5.06
CA THR A 4 -32.18 -4.05 -4.22
C THR A 4 -30.81 -3.60 -4.71
N ILE A 5 -30.78 -2.51 -5.47
CA ILE A 5 -29.56 -1.82 -5.85
C ILE A 5 -28.94 -1.30 -4.55
N LYS A 6 -27.73 -1.79 -4.21
CA LYS A 6 -26.95 -1.18 -3.13
C LYS A 6 -26.41 0.15 -3.67
N PRO A 7 -26.78 1.30 -3.09
CA PRO A 7 -26.27 2.59 -3.54
C PRO A 7 -24.75 2.64 -3.38
N LEU A 8 -24.07 3.37 -4.27
CA LEU A 8 -22.64 3.63 -4.10
C LEU A 8 -22.45 4.57 -2.91
N LEU A 9 -21.27 4.50 -2.28
CA LEU A 9 -20.94 5.38 -1.14
C LEU A 9 -21.04 6.86 -1.54
N THR A 10 -20.62 7.19 -2.77
CA THR A 10 -20.71 8.53 -3.36
C THR A 10 -22.15 9.04 -3.46
N ASP A 11 -23.10 8.17 -3.78
CA ASP A 11 -24.53 8.53 -3.86
C ASP A 11 -25.05 8.84 -2.44
N LEU A 12 -24.65 8.03 -1.47
CA LEU A 12 -25.08 8.14 -0.08
C LEU A 12 -24.59 9.43 0.57
N VAL A 13 -23.31 9.78 0.39
CA VAL A 13 -22.69 10.97 0.99
C VAL A 13 -23.45 12.26 0.66
N SER A 14 -24.01 12.37 -0.56
CA SER A 14 -24.75 13.57 -0.97
C SER A 14 -26.07 13.77 -0.22
N THR A 15 -26.55 12.76 0.52
CA THR A 15 -27.88 12.72 1.13
C THR A 15 -27.87 12.63 2.66
N VAL A 16 -26.70 12.48 3.29
CA VAL A 16 -26.58 12.24 4.74
C VAL A 16 -25.83 13.38 5.42
N SER A 17 -26.28 13.77 6.61
CA SER A 17 -25.63 14.77 7.46
C SER A 17 -24.74 14.16 8.56
N SER A 18 -24.80 12.83 8.72
CA SER A 18 -24.03 12.05 9.69
C SER A 18 -23.65 10.69 9.09
N VAL A 19 -22.59 10.07 9.62
CA VAL A 19 -22.12 8.76 9.20
C VAL A 19 -23.14 7.70 9.64
N PRO A 20 -23.67 6.87 8.73
CA PRO A 20 -24.63 5.85 9.10
C PRO A 20 -24.03 4.83 10.09
N PRO A 21 -24.82 4.27 11.03
CA PRO A 21 -24.28 3.43 12.12
C PRO A 21 -23.44 2.24 11.68
N ASN A 22 -23.70 1.67 10.50
CA ASN A 22 -22.94 0.53 9.96
C ASN A 22 -21.53 0.89 9.46
N TYR A 23 -21.23 2.18 9.32
CA TYR A 23 -19.89 2.69 9.01
C TYR A 23 -19.15 3.20 10.26
N VAL A 24 -19.83 3.37 11.39
CA VAL A 24 -19.24 3.80 12.65
C VAL A 24 -18.39 2.67 13.23
N ARG A 25 -17.13 2.96 13.51
CA ARG A 25 -16.19 2.02 14.12
C ARG A 25 -16.36 1.98 15.64
N PRO A 26 -16.11 0.82 16.28
CA PRO A 26 -15.94 0.74 17.73
C PRO A 26 -14.91 1.75 18.22
N GLU A 27 -15.08 2.30 19.41
CA GLU A 27 -14.21 3.37 19.94
C GLU A 27 -12.72 3.00 19.94
N SER A 28 -12.40 1.74 20.25
CA SER A 28 -11.03 1.21 20.24
C SER A 28 -10.40 1.18 18.84
N ASP A 29 -11.23 1.12 17.80
CA ASP A 29 -10.83 1.04 16.39
C ASP A 29 -11.00 2.39 15.68
N ARG A 30 -11.45 3.47 16.33
CA ARG A 30 -11.60 4.79 15.65
C ARG A 30 -10.25 5.45 15.34
N PRO A 31 -10.19 6.35 14.34
CA PRO A 31 -8.93 6.93 13.87
C PRO A 31 -8.10 7.66 14.90
N LYS A 32 -8.71 8.28 15.91
CA LYS A 32 -8.01 9.17 16.86
C LYS A 32 -7.14 10.18 16.12
N LEU A 33 -7.77 10.95 15.21
CA LEU A 33 -7.06 11.88 14.30
C LEU A 33 -6.22 12.93 15.03
N ASN A 34 -6.56 13.24 16.27
CA ASN A 34 -5.82 14.13 17.17
C ASN A 34 -4.49 13.55 17.69
N GLU A 35 -4.30 12.23 17.64
CA GLU A 35 -3.07 11.55 18.07
C GLU A 35 -2.08 11.32 16.92
N VAL A 36 -2.48 11.66 15.68
CA VAL A 36 -1.68 11.44 14.47
C VAL A 36 -0.54 12.46 14.41
N THR A 37 0.68 11.97 14.20
CA THR A 37 1.86 12.80 14.03
C THR A 37 2.08 13.16 12.56
N PHE A 38 2.64 14.34 12.32
CA PHE A 38 3.07 14.82 11.00
C PHE A 38 4.60 14.75 10.86
N ASP A 39 5.24 13.95 11.70
CA ASP A 39 6.68 13.83 11.78
C ASP A 39 7.27 13.41 10.42
N HIS A 40 8.49 13.88 10.15
CA HIS A 40 9.23 13.78 8.90
C HIS A 40 8.76 12.60 8.05
N SER A 41 8.04 12.96 6.98
CA SER A 41 7.46 12.08 5.96
C SER A 41 8.37 10.89 5.66
N ILE A 42 7.75 9.76 5.30
CA ILE A 42 8.47 8.60 4.75
C ILE A 42 9.58 9.05 3.78
N PRO A 43 10.76 8.39 3.78
CA PRO A 43 11.92 8.83 3.01
C PRO A 43 11.57 9.17 1.57
N LEU A 44 12.07 10.30 1.06
CA LEU A 44 11.96 10.66 -0.35
C LEU A 44 13.28 10.29 -1.04
N LEU A 45 13.21 9.36 -1.99
CA LEU A 45 14.37 8.80 -2.68
C LEU A 45 14.40 9.25 -4.14
N ASP A 46 15.60 9.53 -4.66
CA ASP A 46 15.86 9.76 -6.07
C ASP A 46 16.56 8.55 -6.68
N LEU A 47 15.84 7.83 -7.54
CA LEU A 47 16.34 6.60 -8.16
C LEU A 47 17.16 6.84 -9.44
N GLN A 48 17.41 8.09 -9.86
CA GLN A 48 18.21 8.37 -11.07
C GLN A 48 19.60 7.73 -11.04
N GLY A 49 20.21 7.63 -9.85
CA GLY A 49 21.52 7.02 -9.67
C GLY A 49 21.56 5.49 -9.76
N LEU A 50 20.40 4.82 -9.88
CA LEU A 50 20.29 3.36 -9.79
C LEU A 50 21.08 2.63 -10.87
N HIS A 51 21.16 3.16 -12.09
CA HIS A 51 21.90 2.51 -13.19
C HIS A 51 23.28 3.14 -13.46
N GLY A 52 23.85 3.84 -12.48
CA GLY A 52 25.08 4.61 -12.64
C GLY A 52 26.10 4.38 -11.51
N PRO A 53 27.12 5.26 -11.40
CA PRO A 53 28.18 5.14 -10.38
C PRO A 53 27.63 5.24 -8.94
N ASN A 54 26.43 5.82 -8.78
CA ASN A 54 25.77 5.96 -7.50
C ASN A 54 24.92 4.73 -7.10
N HIS A 55 24.90 3.66 -7.91
CA HIS A 55 24.06 2.47 -7.68
C HIS A 55 24.14 1.96 -6.23
N SER A 56 25.35 1.79 -5.69
CA SER A 56 25.52 1.27 -4.32
C SER A 56 24.95 2.20 -3.24
N SER A 57 24.99 3.52 -3.44
CA SER A 57 24.39 4.49 -2.51
C SER A 57 22.87 4.40 -2.58
N VAL A 58 22.31 4.40 -3.79
CA VAL A 58 20.85 4.33 -4.00
C VAL A 58 20.29 3.02 -3.44
N ILE A 59 20.96 1.88 -3.68
CA ILE A 59 20.54 0.60 -3.11
C ILE A 59 20.59 0.62 -1.58
N LYS A 60 21.59 1.28 -0.98
CA LYS A 60 21.69 1.43 0.47
C LYS A 60 20.54 2.27 1.02
N GLU A 61 20.21 3.39 0.37
CA GLU A 61 19.09 4.26 0.76
C GLU A 61 17.74 3.54 0.66
N ILE A 62 17.51 2.77 -0.41
CA ILE A 62 16.32 1.91 -0.54
C ILE A 62 16.28 0.90 0.61
N GLY A 63 17.41 0.24 0.91
CA GLY A 63 17.51 -0.72 2.01
C GLY A 63 17.17 -0.10 3.35
N GLU A 64 17.73 1.07 3.66
CA GLU A 64 17.46 1.82 4.90
C GLU A 64 15.99 2.25 5.00
N ALA A 65 15.37 2.67 3.90
CA ALA A 65 13.95 3.00 3.88
C ALA A 65 13.07 1.76 4.13
N CYS A 66 13.36 0.64 3.47
CA CYS A 66 12.65 -0.63 3.67
C CYS A 66 12.82 -1.22 5.09
N GLN A 67 13.98 -1.01 5.71
CA GLN A 67 14.27 -1.44 7.09
C GLN A 67 13.50 -0.60 8.12
N ASN A 68 13.59 0.72 8.00
CA ASN A 68 13.15 1.64 9.06
C ASN A 68 11.72 2.16 8.89
N TYR A 69 11.18 2.11 7.67
CA TYR A 69 9.88 2.69 7.34
C TYR A 69 8.95 1.72 6.60
N GLY A 70 9.50 0.77 5.83
CA GLY A 70 8.70 -0.08 4.93
C GLY A 70 8.02 0.68 3.77
N PHE A 71 8.22 2.00 3.72
CA PHE A 71 7.61 2.96 2.83
C PHE A 71 8.67 3.99 2.41
N PHE A 72 8.58 4.48 1.17
CA PHE A 72 9.30 5.65 0.68
C PHE A 72 8.51 6.33 -0.43
N GLN A 73 8.85 7.58 -0.74
CA GLN A 73 8.40 8.29 -1.92
C GLN A 73 9.51 8.27 -2.97
N GLU A 74 9.12 8.15 -4.24
CA GLU A 74 10.05 8.12 -5.36
C GLU A 74 9.64 9.16 -6.39
N PHE A 75 10.62 9.92 -6.88
CA PHE A 75 10.40 10.88 -7.96
C PHE A 75 10.21 10.16 -9.29
N PHE A 76 9.03 10.28 -9.86
CA PHE A 76 8.82 9.85 -11.23
C PHE A 76 9.14 10.99 -12.20
N HIS A 77 10.36 10.99 -12.72
CA HIS A 77 10.77 11.93 -13.76
C HIS A 77 10.75 11.26 -15.13
N LEU A 78 9.57 11.29 -15.78
CA LEU A 78 9.49 11.23 -17.23
C LEU A 78 9.37 12.67 -17.75
N PRO A 79 10.36 13.18 -18.51
CA PRO A 79 10.27 14.49 -19.14
C PRO A 79 8.94 14.62 -19.89
N GLU A 80 8.34 15.82 -19.88
CA GLU A 80 7.05 16.06 -20.55
C GLU A 80 7.07 15.61 -22.02
N SER A 81 8.21 15.81 -22.69
CA SER A 81 8.46 15.35 -24.06
C SER A 81 8.33 13.83 -24.23
N GLU A 82 8.68 13.03 -23.23
CA GLU A 82 8.52 11.57 -23.24
C GLU A 82 7.11 11.14 -22.79
N ARG A 83 6.47 11.89 -21.88
CA ARG A 83 5.07 11.66 -21.48
C ARG A 83 4.11 11.86 -22.66
N LEU A 84 4.32 12.92 -23.43
CA LEU A 84 3.51 13.27 -24.61
C LEU A 84 3.60 12.22 -25.72
N LYS A 85 4.69 11.45 -25.80
CA LYS A 85 4.77 10.31 -26.75
C LYS A 85 3.81 9.19 -26.39
N ASN A 86 3.53 9.01 -25.10
CA ASN A 86 2.71 7.92 -24.56
C ASN A 86 1.24 8.30 -24.37
N TYR A 87 0.90 9.60 -24.35
CA TYR A 87 -0.47 10.09 -24.35
C TYR A 87 -1.05 10.14 -25.78
N SER A 88 -2.30 9.74 -25.96
CA SER A 88 -3.02 9.83 -27.24
C SER A 88 -4.52 9.69 -27.04
N ASP A 89 -5.33 10.52 -27.70
CA ASP A 89 -6.79 10.39 -27.71
C ASP A 89 -7.29 9.34 -28.73
N ASP A 90 -6.37 8.57 -29.31
CA ASP A 90 -6.63 7.56 -30.33
C ASP A 90 -6.80 6.18 -29.65
N PRO A 91 -8.00 5.59 -29.64
CA PRO A 91 -8.28 4.30 -29.01
C PRO A 91 -7.61 3.11 -29.71
N MET A 92 -7.00 3.30 -30.88
CA MET A 92 -6.30 2.27 -31.65
C MET A 92 -4.77 2.28 -31.47
N LYS A 93 -4.22 3.24 -30.71
CA LYS A 93 -2.76 3.34 -30.50
C LYS A 93 -2.26 2.17 -29.65
N THR A 94 -1.22 1.49 -30.13
CA THR A 94 -0.61 0.29 -29.52
C THR A 94 0.14 0.54 -28.21
N THR A 95 0.32 1.80 -27.80
CA THR A 95 0.86 2.17 -26.48
C THR A 95 -0.22 2.02 -25.41
N ARG A 96 -0.66 0.77 -25.22
CA ARG A 96 -1.30 0.34 -23.97
C ARG A 96 -0.15 0.05 -23.01
N LEU A 97 -0.18 0.59 -21.78
CA LEU A 97 0.62 0.06 -20.66
C LEU A 97 0.09 -1.34 -20.34
N SER A 98 0.43 -2.29 -21.21
CA SER A 98 0.20 -3.70 -21.02
C SER A 98 1.50 -4.28 -20.51
N THR A 99 1.58 -4.47 -19.20
CA THR A 99 2.57 -5.34 -18.60
C THR A 99 2.23 -6.80 -18.96
N SER A 100 2.49 -7.22 -20.20
CA SER A 100 2.48 -8.64 -20.53
C SER A 100 3.78 -9.24 -20.01
N PHE A 101 3.73 -9.74 -18.78
CA PHE A 101 4.83 -10.54 -18.24
C PHE A 101 4.59 -12.01 -18.58
N ASN A 102 5.60 -12.68 -19.14
CA ASN A 102 5.63 -14.13 -19.40
C ASN A 102 5.75 -14.97 -18.10
N GLY A 103 5.39 -14.40 -16.94
CA GLY A 103 5.41 -15.06 -15.63
C GLY A 103 4.00 -15.36 -15.12
N LYS A 104 3.86 -16.33 -14.21
CA LYS A 104 2.60 -16.62 -13.51
C LYS A 104 2.26 -15.62 -12.39
N HIS A 105 3.06 -14.57 -12.26
CA HIS A 105 2.84 -13.54 -11.25
C HIS A 105 1.68 -12.64 -11.65
N ALA A 106 1.00 -12.04 -10.68
CA ALA A 106 -0.16 -11.21 -10.93
C ALA A 106 0.13 -9.74 -10.64
N GLN A 107 -0.51 -8.86 -11.40
CA GLN A 107 -0.58 -7.43 -11.07
C GLN A 107 -2.05 -7.08 -10.89
N HIS A 108 -2.37 -6.41 -9.78
CA HIS A 108 -3.72 -5.91 -9.52
C HIS A 108 -3.66 -4.40 -9.39
N MET A 109 -4.69 -3.72 -9.85
CA MET A 109 -4.86 -2.29 -9.67
C MET A 109 -6.23 -2.04 -9.07
N ALA A 110 -6.30 -1.12 -8.11
CA ALA A 110 -7.56 -0.60 -7.61
C ALA A 110 -7.62 0.91 -7.83
N ILE A 111 -8.84 1.44 -7.95
CA ILE A 111 -9.09 2.88 -7.90
C ILE A 111 -9.94 3.09 -6.65
N ASN A 112 -9.36 3.77 -5.67
CA ASN A 112 -10.05 4.06 -4.42
C ASN A 112 -10.54 5.51 -4.45
N CYS A 113 -11.86 5.69 -4.35
CA CYS A 113 -12.50 7.00 -4.23
C CYS A 113 -13.06 7.16 -2.82
N TYR A 114 -12.61 8.19 -2.12
CA TYR A 114 -12.97 8.50 -0.74
C TYR A 114 -13.72 9.83 -0.71
N PRO A 115 -15.07 9.81 -0.74
CA PRO A 115 -15.85 11.05 -0.73
C PRO A 115 -15.71 11.79 0.61
N PRO A 116 -16.04 13.10 0.66
CA PRO A 116 -16.10 13.84 1.92
C PRO A 116 -17.00 13.15 2.95
N CYS A 117 -16.54 13.08 4.19
CA CYS A 117 -17.22 12.41 5.29
C CYS A 117 -17.63 13.43 6.36
N PRO A 118 -18.91 13.48 6.80
CA PRO A 118 -19.36 14.46 7.79
C PRO A 118 -18.73 14.26 9.18
N GLU A 119 -18.40 13.02 9.55
CA GLU A 119 -17.84 12.64 10.86
C GLU A 119 -16.60 11.74 10.67
N PRO A 120 -15.48 12.28 10.13
CA PRO A 120 -14.29 11.51 9.77
C PRO A 120 -13.61 10.84 10.98
N GLU A 121 -13.88 11.30 12.20
CA GLU A 121 -13.42 10.71 13.45
C GLU A 121 -14.10 9.37 13.82
N LEU A 122 -15.22 9.04 13.17
CA LEU A 122 -15.99 7.82 13.45
C LEU A 122 -15.65 6.66 12.51
N THR A 123 -14.92 6.90 11.42
CA THR A 123 -14.70 5.89 10.37
C THR A 123 -13.39 6.10 9.61
N TYR A 124 -13.13 5.23 8.64
CA TYR A 124 -12.01 5.32 7.71
C TYR A 124 -12.46 5.01 6.30
N GLY A 125 -11.69 5.47 5.33
CA GLY A 125 -11.83 5.00 3.96
C GLY A 125 -11.36 3.55 3.83
N LEU A 126 -10.19 3.24 4.41
CA LEU A 126 -9.62 1.90 4.41
C LEU A 126 -9.01 1.62 5.80
N PRO A 127 -9.39 0.52 6.47
CA PRO A 127 -8.89 0.19 7.80
C PRO A 127 -7.39 -0.15 7.79
N ALA A 128 -6.81 -0.23 8.98
CA ALA A 128 -5.41 -0.62 9.15
C ALA A 128 -5.15 -2.03 8.57
N HIS A 129 -4.17 -2.14 7.69
CA HIS A 129 -3.74 -3.41 7.08
C HIS A 129 -2.27 -3.33 6.66
N ALA A 130 -1.65 -4.49 6.46
CA ALA A 130 -0.41 -4.65 5.73
C ALA A 130 -0.71 -5.29 4.39
N ASP A 131 0.11 -5.00 3.39
CA ASP A 131 -0.12 -5.44 2.03
C ASP A 131 0.31 -6.90 1.83
N PRO A 132 -0.56 -7.78 1.32
CA PRO A 132 -0.25 -9.21 1.20
C PRO A 132 0.78 -9.53 0.11
N ASN A 133 1.17 -8.54 -0.70
CA ASN A 133 1.89 -8.69 -1.96
C ASN A 133 3.42 -8.53 -1.77
N VAL A 134 4.22 -8.34 -2.83
CA VAL A 134 5.65 -8.02 -2.68
C VAL A 134 5.92 -6.52 -2.59
N ILE A 135 5.34 -5.74 -3.48
CA ILE A 135 5.51 -4.29 -3.53
C ILE A 135 4.22 -3.64 -4.06
N THR A 136 3.89 -2.50 -3.47
CA THR A 136 2.80 -1.64 -3.89
C THR A 136 3.36 -0.32 -4.35
N ILE A 137 2.90 0.16 -5.50
CA ILE A 137 3.18 1.50 -6.03
C ILE A 137 1.86 2.27 -6.02
N LEU A 138 1.78 3.31 -5.22
CA LEU A 138 0.60 4.11 -4.97
C LEU A 138 0.75 5.47 -5.64
N LEU A 139 -0.12 5.74 -6.61
CA LEU A 139 -0.42 7.10 -7.06
C LEU A 139 -1.49 7.69 -6.14
N GLN A 140 -1.27 8.88 -5.60
CA GLN A 140 -2.32 9.62 -4.90
C GLN A 140 -2.44 11.04 -5.45
N ALA A 141 -3.66 11.59 -5.40
CA ALA A 141 -3.90 13.01 -5.66
C ALA A 141 -3.39 13.89 -4.50
N ASP A 142 -3.62 15.20 -4.60
CA ASP A 142 -3.11 16.20 -3.65
C ASP A 142 -3.80 16.17 -2.27
N VAL A 143 -4.91 15.43 -2.14
CA VAL A 143 -5.65 15.32 -0.87
C VAL A 143 -4.99 14.26 0.03
N PRO A 144 -4.48 14.64 1.23
CA PRO A 144 -3.86 13.70 2.15
C PRO A 144 -4.88 12.72 2.73
N GLY A 145 -4.40 11.56 3.17
CA GLY A 145 -5.26 10.57 3.80
C GLY A 145 -4.56 9.25 4.13
N LEU A 146 -3.43 8.95 3.49
CA LEU A 146 -2.59 7.83 3.89
C LEU A 146 -1.97 8.11 5.26
N GLN A 147 -2.05 7.13 6.15
CA GLN A 147 -1.36 7.10 7.42
C GLN A 147 -0.62 5.78 7.57
N VAL A 148 0.61 5.84 8.07
CA VAL A 148 1.49 4.69 8.31
C VAL A 148 1.74 4.54 9.80
N LEU A 149 1.78 3.32 10.31
CA LEU A 149 2.08 3.05 11.72
C LEU A 149 3.60 2.92 11.90
N LYS A 150 4.23 3.89 12.55
CA LYS A 150 5.66 3.91 12.84
C LYS A 150 5.87 4.04 14.33
N ASP A 151 6.70 3.17 14.91
CA ASP A 151 7.05 3.19 16.35
C ASP A 151 5.82 3.25 17.27
N GLY A 152 4.75 2.53 16.90
CA GLY A 152 3.48 2.50 17.62
C GLY A 152 2.59 3.74 17.47
N LYS A 153 2.97 4.70 16.61
CA LYS A 153 2.23 5.94 16.34
C LYS A 153 1.79 6.03 14.88
N TRP A 154 0.58 6.51 14.66
CA TRP A 154 0.09 6.80 13.31
C TRP A 154 0.71 8.10 12.81
N THR A 155 1.39 8.05 11.67
CA THR A 155 2.00 9.19 11.01
C THR A 155 1.32 9.47 9.68
N ALA A 156 0.91 10.71 9.45
CA ALA A 156 0.33 11.13 8.18
C ALA A 156 1.40 11.24 7.09
N VAL A 157 1.09 10.75 5.90
CA VAL A 157 1.96 10.88 4.73
C VAL A 157 1.45 12.03 3.86
N SER A 158 2.24 13.11 3.81
CA SER A 158 1.97 14.25 2.96
C SER A 158 2.21 13.90 1.49
N PRO A 159 1.27 14.19 0.57
CA PRO A 159 1.52 14.08 -0.86
C PRO A 159 2.67 14.99 -1.30
N VAL A 160 3.68 14.43 -1.96
CA VAL A 160 4.73 15.20 -2.63
C VAL A 160 4.43 15.22 -4.14
N PRO A 161 4.34 16.40 -4.77
CA PRO A 161 4.08 16.49 -6.21
C PRO A 161 5.08 15.67 -7.03
N TYR A 162 4.57 14.99 -8.08
CA TYR A 162 5.35 14.17 -9.01
C TYR A 162 6.06 12.96 -8.38
N THR A 163 5.50 12.44 -7.28
CA THR A 163 6.01 11.23 -6.63
C THR A 163 5.00 10.09 -6.63
N PHE A 164 5.52 8.87 -6.60
CA PHE A 164 4.76 7.72 -6.12
C PHE A 164 5.13 7.43 -4.69
N ILE A 165 4.18 6.86 -3.95
CA ILE A 165 4.50 6.19 -2.69
C ILE A 165 4.74 4.72 -2.99
N VAL A 166 5.83 4.18 -2.49
CA VAL A 166 6.20 2.79 -2.62
C VAL A 166 6.24 2.15 -1.24
N ASN A 167 5.64 0.98 -1.10
CA ASN A 167 5.75 0.20 0.13
C ASN A 167 5.95 -1.29 -0.15
N ILE A 168 6.64 -1.94 0.77
CA ILE A 168 6.84 -3.38 0.71
C ILE A 168 5.69 -4.14 1.37
N GLY A 169 5.31 -5.24 0.74
CA GLY A 169 4.32 -6.15 1.29
C GLY A 169 4.94 -7.27 2.12
N ASP A 170 4.06 -8.04 2.76
CA ASP A 170 4.39 -9.14 3.68
C ASP A 170 5.40 -10.14 3.07
N GLN A 171 5.34 -10.34 1.75
CA GLN A 171 6.18 -11.32 1.08
C GLN A 171 7.65 -10.90 1.02
N ILE A 172 7.94 -9.59 0.97
CA ILE A 172 9.32 -9.09 1.06
C ILE A 172 9.82 -9.16 2.51
N GLN A 173 8.96 -8.92 3.49
CA GLN A 173 9.31 -9.12 4.91
C GLN A 173 9.71 -10.59 5.17
N VAL A 174 8.99 -11.55 4.62
CA VAL A 174 9.32 -12.98 4.73
C VAL A 174 10.65 -13.31 4.07
N VAL A 175 10.84 -12.91 2.80
CA VAL A 175 12.07 -13.20 2.05
C VAL A 175 13.29 -12.57 2.71
N SER A 176 13.14 -11.37 3.27
CA SER A 176 14.20 -10.66 3.98
C SER A 176 14.46 -11.18 5.40
N ASN A 177 13.72 -12.20 5.87
CA ASN A 177 13.77 -12.69 7.25
C ASN A 177 13.59 -11.56 8.28
N ASP A 178 12.56 -10.73 8.10
CA ASP A 178 12.22 -9.61 8.97
C ASP A 178 13.21 -8.43 8.97
N ARG A 179 14.22 -8.44 8.10
CA ARG A 179 15.12 -7.28 7.92
C ARG A 179 14.36 -6.10 7.32
N TYR A 180 13.44 -6.34 6.40
CA TYR A 180 12.52 -5.32 5.92
C TYR A 180 11.13 -5.50 6.53
N LYS A 181 10.43 -4.41 6.81
CA LYS A 181 9.12 -4.43 7.49
C LYS A 181 7.99 -4.04 6.55
N SER A 182 7.01 -4.92 6.40
CA SER A 182 5.69 -4.58 5.88
C SER A 182 4.91 -3.88 6.98
N VAL A 183 4.52 -2.63 6.73
CA VAL A 183 4.02 -1.74 7.76
C VAL A 183 2.51 -1.59 7.65
N LEU A 184 1.86 -1.62 8.82
CA LEU A 184 0.44 -1.31 8.94
C LEU A 184 0.18 0.12 8.45
N HIS A 185 -0.77 0.25 7.55
CA HIS A 185 -1.18 1.53 6.99
C HIS A 185 -2.70 1.58 6.82
N ARG A 186 -3.27 2.78 6.82
CA ARG A 186 -4.71 3.03 6.68
C ARG A 186 -4.96 4.26 5.83
N ALA A 187 -6.17 4.37 5.29
CA ALA A 187 -6.63 5.58 4.59
C ALA A 187 -7.75 6.24 5.38
N VAL A 188 -7.51 7.46 5.88
CA VAL A 188 -8.52 8.27 6.54
C VAL A 188 -9.32 9.09 5.52
N VAL A 189 -10.53 9.45 5.91
CA VAL A 189 -11.40 10.39 5.18
C VAL A 189 -11.35 11.76 5.84
N ASN A 190 -11.84 12.79 5.14
CA ASN A 190 -11.94 14.15 5.65
C ASN A 190 -13.31 14.75 5.29
N CYS A 191 -13.69 15.87 5.89
CA CYS A 191 -15.01 16.47 5.70
C CYS A 191 -15.12 17.49 4.55
N LYS A 192 -14.03 17.73 3.80
CA LYS A 192 -13.94 18.85 2.85
C LYS A 192 -13.86 18.39 1.40
N GLU A 193 -12.95 17.46 1.11
CA GLU A 193 -12.53 17.16 -0.24
C GLU A 193 -12.47 15.65 -0.48
N GLU A 194 -12.88 15.25 -1.69
CA GLU A 194 -12.74 13.86 -2.14
C GLU A 194 -11.26 13.53 -2.31
N ARG A 195 -10.86 12.34 -1.87
CA ARG A 195 -9.53 11.79 -2.12
C ARG A 195 -9.61 10.63 -3.11
N ILE A 196 -8.74 10.63 -4.12
CA ILE A 196 -8.57 9.52 -5.04
C ILE A 196 -7.15 8.96 -4.92
N SER A 197 -7.01 7.64 -4.98
CA SER A 197 -5.71 6.98 -5.05
C SER A 197 -5.77 5.70 -5.87
N ILE A 198 -4.67 5.38 -6.56
CA ILE A 198 -4.55 4.24 -7.47
C ILE A 198 -3.35 3.38 -7.02
N PRO A 199 -3.54 2.43 -6.10
CA PRO A 199 -2.52 1.44 -5.78
C PRO A 199 -2.40 0.40 -6.89
N THR A 200 -1.16 0.10 -7.27
CA THR A 200 -0.78 -1.01 -8.13
C THR A 200 0.01 -2.03 -7.31
N PHE A 201 -0.54 -3.23 -7.21
CA PHE A 201 -0.01 -4.31 -6.39
C PHE A 201 0.73 -5.31 -7.27
N TYR A 202 1.98 -5.61 -6.92
CA TYR A 202 2.76 -6.67 -7.56
C TYR A 202 2.72 -7.91 -6.68
N CYS A 203 2.08 -8.97 -7.16
CA CYS A 203 1.86 -10.20 -6.40
C CYS A 203 2.75 -11.33 -6.92
N PRO A 204 3.31 -12.19 -6.06
CA PRO A 204 3.93 -13.43 -6.49
C PRO A 204 3.00 -14.32 -7.33
N SER A 205 3.60 -15.30 -8.00
CA SER A 205 2.81 -16.38 -8.61
C SER A 205 2.10 -17.19 -7.52
N PRO A 206 0.88 -17.71 -7.73
CA PRO A 206 0.19 -18.49 -6.72
C PRO A 206 0.98 -19.72 -6.22
N ASP A 207 1.80 -20.31 -7.08
CA ASP A 207 2.70 -21.44 -6.80
C ASP A 207 4.09 -21.02 -6.28
N ALA A 208 4.37 -19.72 -6.15
CA ALA A 208 5.63 -19.24 -5.59
C ALA A 208 5.79 -19.69 -4.14
N VAL A 209 6.96 -20.24 -3.84
CA VAL A 209 7.32 -20.67 -2.49
C VAL A 209 7.96 -19.51 -1.74
N MET A 210 7.25 -19.03 -0.72
CA MET A 210 7.68 -17.98 0.18
C MET A 210 8.41 -18.59 1.36
N ARG A 211 9.59 -18.04 1.68
CA ARG A 211 10.44 -18.42 2.81
C ARG A 211 11.57 -17.38 2.97
N PRO A 212 12.22 -17.32 4.15
CA PRO A 212 13.45 -16.57 4.32
C PRO A 212 14.49 -16.98 3.27
N ALA A 213 15.15 -15.99 2.65
CA ALA A 213 16.20 -16.25 1.68
C ALA A 213 17.36 -17.00 2.36
N PRO A 214 17.84 -18.13 1.82
CA PRO A 214 18.91 -18.91 2.45
C PRO A 214 20.18 -18.10 2.77
N GLN A 215 20.46 -17.08 1.98
CA GLN A 215 21.62 -16.20 2.14
C GLN A 215 21.50 -15.22 3.33
N LEU A 216 20.31 -15.11 3.91
CA LEU A 216 20.01 -14.24 5.05
C LEU A 216 19.79 -15.02 6.35
N ILE A 217 20.06 -16.33 6.32
CA ILE A 217 19.92 -17.24 7.45
C ILE A 217 21.31 -17.75 7.84
N ASP A 218 21.63 -17.63 9.12
CA ASP A 218 22.85 -18.14 9.74
C ASP A 218 22.58 -18.45 11.23
N ASP A 219 23.62 -18.84 11.98
CA ASP A 219 23.50 -19.18 13.40
C ASP A 219 23.05 -17.99 14.26
N ASP A 220 23.37 -16.77 13.85
CA ASP A 220 22.97 -15.54 14.54
C ASP A 220 21.58 -15.04 14.09
N HIS A 221 21.13 -15.42 12.89
CA HIS A 221 19.86 -15.04 12.27
C HIS A 221 19.06 -16.27 11.81
N PRO A 222 18.47 -17.06 12.73
CA PRO A 222 17.67 -18.22 12.36
C PRO A 222 16.43 -17.82 11.53
N PRO A 223 15.83 -18.77 10.78
CA PRO A 223 14.62 -18.48 10.02
C PRO A 223 13.47 -18.15 10.97
N LEU A 224 12.81 -17.02 10.74
CA LEU A 224 11.64 -16.58 11.52
C LEU A 224 10.32 -17.09 10.94
N TYR A 225 10.33 -17.52 9.69
CA TYR A 225 9.15 -17.96 8.95
C TYR A 225 9.35 -19.36 8.39
N ARG A 226 8.29 -20.18 8.44
CA ARG A 226 8.27 -21.46 7.72
C ARG A 226 8.10 -21.22 6.23
N SER A 227 8.33 -22.27 5.44
CA SER A 227 8.03 -22.24 4.00
C SER A 227 6.53 -22.46 3.74
N TYR A 228 5.99 -21.74 2.75
CA TYR A 228 4.60 -21.86 2.31
C TYR A 228 4.44 -21.41 0.85
N SER A 229 3.34 -21.78 0.19
CA SER A 229 3.00 -21.21 -1.12
C SER A 229 2.27 -19.88 -0.99
N TYR A 230 2.46 -18.95 -1.92
CA TYR A 230 1.72 -17.68 -1.91
C TYR A 230 0.19 -17.90 -1.95
N SER A 231 -0.28 -18.94 -2.64
CA SER A 231 -1.69 -19.35 -2.60
C SER A 231 -2.18 -19.74 -1.21
N GLU A 232 -1.37 -20.42 -0.38
CA GLU A 232 -1.71 -20.74 1.00
C GLU A 232 -1.90 -19.46 1.82
N TYR A 233 -0.97 -18.51 1.68
CA TYR A 233 -1.02 -17.19 2.31
C TYR A 233 -2.27 -16.43 1.90
N TYR A 234 -2.49 -16.30 0.59
CA TYR A 234 -3.57 -15.51 0.03
C TYR A 234 -4.95 -16.04 0.44
N GLN A 235 -5.12 -17.38 0.50
CA GLN A 235 -6.36 -17.98 0.99
C GLN A 235 -6.60 -17.69 2.47
N LYS A 236 -5.57 -17.72 3.31
CA LYS A 236 -5.68 -17.38 4.73
C LYS A 236 -5.99 -15.90 4.94
N PHE A 237 -5.31 -15.02 4.18
CA PHE A 237 -5.55 -13.58 4.20
C PHE A 237 -7.03 -13.24 3.94
N TRP A 238 -7.63 -13.78 2.88
CA TRP A 238 -9.04 -13.50 2.54
C TRP A 238 -10.06 -14.20 3.44
N LYS A 239 -9.70 -15.32 4.05
CA LYS A 239 -10.57 -16.00 5.04
C LYS A 239 -10.54 -15.31 6.40
N ARG A 240 -9.55 -14.45 6.66
CA ARG A 240 -9.41 -13.74 7.93
C ARG A 240 -10.39 -12.57 7.95
N GLY A 241 -11.24 -12.53 8.97
CA GLY A 241 -11.95 -11.30 9.34
C GLY A 241 -11.01 -10.25 9.93
N LEU A 242 -11.54 -9.10 10.34
CA LEU A 242 -10.82 -7.94 10.89
C LEU A 242 -10.20 -8.19 12.30
N ASN A 243 -9.42 -9.25 12.51
CA ASN A 243 -8.71 -9.51 13.77
C ASN A 243 -7.33 -8.81 13.81
N ALA A 244 -6.91 -8.41 15.01
CA ALA A 244 -5.79 -7.50 15.27
C ALA A 244 -4.37 -8.03 15.00
N GLU A 245 -4.15 -9.34 14.83
CA GLU A 245 -2.82 -9.86 14.47
C GLU A 245 -2.66 -9.90 12.94
N THR A 246 -1.42 -9.74 12.47
CA THR A 246 -1.14 -9.75 11.02
C THR A 246 -1.33 -11.16 10.46
N CYS A 247 -1.81 -11.30 9.22
CA CYS A 247 -1.92 -12.62 8.55
C CYS A 247 -0.57 -13.36 8.54
N LEU A 248 0.53 -12.61 8.48
CA LEU A 248 1.89 -13.10 8.49
C LEU A 248 2.29 -13.82 9.79
N ASP A 249 1.71 -13.47 10.94
CA ASP A 249 2.01 -14.14 12.22
C ASP A 249 1.67 -15.65 12.21
N MET A 250 0.72 -16.07 11.37
CA MET A 250 0.35 -17.49 11.18
C MET A 250 1.41 -18.33 10.44
N PHE A 251 2.48 -17.68 9.97
CA PHE A 251 3.56 -18.28 9.18
C PHE A 251 4.91 -18.18 9.88
N LYS A 252 4.97 -17.63 11.10
CA LYS A 252 6.16 -17.67 11.96
C LYS A 252 6.44 -19.09 12.47
N ILE A 253 7.70 -19.37 12.80
CA ILE A 253 8.15 -20.63 13.43
C ILE A 253 8.01 -20.55 14.95
#